data_AF-A0A382K3Z2-F1
#
_entry.id   AF-A0A382K3Z2-F1
#
_cell.length_a   1.000
_cell.length_b   1.000
_cell.length_c   1.000
_cell.angle_alpha   90.00
_cell.angle_beta   90.00
_cell.angle_gamma   90.00
#
_symmetry.space_group_name_H-M   'P 1'
#
loop_
_entity.id
_entity.type
_entity.pdbx_description
1 polymer ?
#
loop_
_entity_poly.entity_id
_entity_poly.type
_entity_poly.pdbx_seq_one_letter_code
_entity_poly.pdbx_strand_id
1 'polypeptide(L)'
;MISNHDTNASIHQPDSYMNRIPVHVALIMDGNGRWAIKKGLDRSQGHAHGASKLREIVTKFGEYGVKYVTLYAFSTENWARPQN
;
A
#
# COMPACT_ATOMS: atom_id res chain seq x y z
N MET A 1 -46.81 37.95 -3.54
CA MET A 1 -45.59 38.07 -4.35
C MET A 1 -44.45 38.42 -3.39
N ILE A 2 -43.84 37.40 -2.78
CA ILE A 2 -42.62 37.54 -1.98
C ILE A 2 -41.65 36.54 -2.62
N SER A 3 -40.58 37.08 -3.20
CA SER A 3 -39.57 36.33 -3.94
C SER A 3 -38.77 35.48 -2.96
N ASN A 4 -38.85 34.16 -3.09
CA ASN A 4 -37.94 33.23 -2.43
C ASN A 4 -36.59 33.23 -3.18
N HIS A 5 -35.85 34.33 -3.08
CA HIS A 5 -34.41 34.29 -3.30
C HIS A 5 -33.76 34.07 -1.93
N ASP A 6 -33.14 32.90 -1.78
CA ASP A 6 -31.96 32.61 -0.93
C ASP A 6 -31.96 31.14 -0.46
N THR A 7 -31.96 30.21 -1.41
CA THR A 7 -31.62 28.80 -1.16
C THR A 7 -30.37 28.41 -1.94
N ASN A 8 -29.30 29.17 -1.76
CA ASN A 8 -27.94 28.76 -2.12
C ASN A 8 -27.10 28.55 -0.86
N ALA A 9 -27.63 27.77 0.09
CA ALA A 9 -26.77 27.09 1.03
C ALA A 9 -25.99 26.05 0.23
N SER A 10 -24.76 26.42 -0.15
CA SER A 10 -23.79 25.57 -0.83
C SER A 10 -23.70 24.24 -0.10
N ILE A 11 -24.39 23.23 -0.65
CA ILE A 11 -24.29 21.83 -0.26
C ILE A 11 -22.84 21.44 -0.49
N HIS A 12 -22.03 21.51 0.56
CA HIS A 12 -20.68 21.00 0.58
C HIS A 12 -20.79 19.47 0.41
N GLN A 13 -20.79 19.01 -0.84
CA GLN A 13 -20.66 17.62 -1.20
C GLN A 13 -19.46 17.09 -0.42
N PRO A 14 -19.64 16.15 0.54
CA PRO A 14 -18.49 15.59 1.24
C PRO A 14 -17.62 14.95 0.17
N ASP A 15 -16.34 15.35 0.09
CA ASP A 15 -15.39 14.82 -0.89
C ASP A 15 -15.59 13.30 -0.97
N SER A 16 -16.14 12.83 -2.09
CA SER A 16 -16.41 11.40 -2.25
C SER A 16 -15.10 10.65 -1.98
N TYR A 17 -15.11 9.66 -1.09
CA TYR A 17 -13.90 8.93 -0.66
C TYR A 17 -13.07 8.40 -1.85
N MET A 18 -13.69 8.22 -3.01
CA MET A 18 -13.04 7.88 -4.28
C MET A 18 -12.00 8.91 -4.72
N ASN A 19 -12.20 10.20 -4.44
CA ASN A 19 -11.25 11.26 -4.76
C ASN A 19 -10.00 11.26 -3.84
N ARG A 20 -9.98 10.38 -2.83
CA ARG A 20 -8.86 10.22 -1.89
C ARG A 20 -8.06 8.94 -2.12
N ILE A 21 -8.43 8.11 -3.10
CA ILE A 21 -7.67 6.90 -3.42
C ILE A 21 -6.40 7.30 -4.19
N PRO A 22 -5.20 6.89 -3.70
CA PRO A 22 -3.97 7.16 -4.43
C PRO A 22 -3.95 6.45 -5.78
N VAL A 23 -3.57 7.19 -6.83
CA VAL A 23 -3.32 6.60 -8.15
C VAL A 23 -2.10 5.68 -8.13
N HIS A 24 -1.10 5.99 -7.29
CA HIS A 24 0.16 5.26 -7.20
C HIS A 24 0.60 5.10 -5.74
N VAL A 25 0.95 3.87 -5.37
CA VAL A 25 1.53 3.53 -4.07
C VAL A 25 2.91 2.90 -4.27
N ALA A 26 3.90 3.32 -3.47
CA ALA A 26 5.21 2.66 -3.38
C ALA A 26 5.33 1.91 -2.05
N LEU A 27 5.81 0.66 -2.10
CA LEU A 27 5.95 -0.22 -0.94
C LEU A 27 7.39 -0.67 -0.76
N ILE A 28 7.89 -0.56 0.48
CA ILE A 28 9.15 -1.18 0.90
C ILE A 28 8.81 -2.39 1.78
N MET A 29 9.16 -3.58 1.31
CA MET A 29 8.86 -4.84 2.00
C MET A 29 9.96 -5.22 3.00
N ASP A 30 10.11 -4.41 4.04
CA ASP A 30 11.08 -4.67 5.10
C ASP A 30 10.54 -5.67 6.14
N GLY A 31 11.43 -6.29 6.90
CA GLY A 31 11.11 -7.09 8.08
C GLY A 31 11.05 -8.59 7.87
N ASN A 32 11.03 -9.08 6.63
CA ASN A 32 10.93 -10.52 6.32
C ASN A 32 11.97 -11.39 7.06
N GLY A 33 13.24 -10.97 7.08
CA GLY A 33 14.29 -11.69 7.80
C GLY A 33 14.11 -11.65 9.33
N ARG A 34 13.73 -10.49 9.89
CA ARG A 34 13.47 -10.34 11.34
C ARG A 34 12.27 -11.18 11.78
N TRP A 35 11.24 -11.25 10.95
CA TRP A 35 10.06 -12.08 11.17
C TRP A 35 10.43 -13.57 11.24
N ALA A 36 11.28 -14.05 10.33
CA ALA A 36 11.74 -15.44 10.33
C ALA A 36 12.57 -15.77 11.59
N ILE A 37 13.55 -14.91 11.91
CA ILE A 37 14.41 -15.09 13.10
C ILE A 37 13.58 -15.16 14.38
N LYS A 38 12.59 -14.28 14.55
CA LYS A 38 11.69 -14.27 15.73
C LYS A 38 10.90 -15.59 15.87
N LYS A 39 10.76 -16.37 14.80
CA LYS A 39 10.05 -17.65 14.78
C LYS A 39 10.98 -18.86 14.74
N GLY A 40 12.30 -18.67 14.84
CA GLY A 40 13.28 -19.76 14.69
C GLY A 40 13.31 -20.36 13.29
N LEU A 41 12.99 -19.56 12.28
CA LEU A 41 12.89 -19.97 10.87
C LEU A 41 14.05 -19.38 10.05
N ASP A 42 14.32 -20.01 8.91
CA ASP A 42 15.30 -19.51 7.95
C ASP A 42 14.82 -18.22 7.27
N ARG A 43 15.75 -17.34 6.91
CA ARG A 43 15.43 -16.08 6.22
C ARG A 43 14.66 -16.28 4.93
N SER A 44 14.93 -17.38 4.20
CA SER A 44 14.20 -17.78 2.98
C SER A 44 12.70 -17.98 3.23
N GLN A 45 12.33 -18.56 4.37
CA GLN A 45 10.94 -18.73 4.79
C GLN A 45 10.28 -17.38 5.10
N GLY A 46 11.06 -16.44 5.68
CA GLY A 46 10.63 -15.05 5.83
C GLY A 46 10.35 -14.37 4.49
N HIS A 47 11.20 -14.57 3.48
CA HIS A 47 10.98 -14.05 2.13
C HIS A 47 9.74 -14.65 1.47
N ALA A 48 9.53 -15.97 1.58
CA ALA A 48 8.33 -16.63 1.06
C ALA A 48 7.04 -16.12 1.74
N HIS A 49 7.08 -15.92 3.06
CA HIS A 49 5.98 -15.31 3.80
C HIS A 49 5.69 -13.88 3.33
N GLY A 50 6.75 -13.06 3.16
CA GLY A 50 6.65 -11.71 2.64
C GLY A 50 6.02 -11.65 1.24
N ALA A 51 6.43 -12.54 0.34
CA ALA A 51 5.86 -12.63 -1.01
C ALA A 51 4.36 -12.97 -1.00
N SER A 52 3.95 -13.91 -0.12
CA SER A 52 2.54 -14.26 0.05
C SER A 52 1.72 -13.07 0.56
N LYS A 53 2.24 -12.35 1.57
CA LYS A 53 1.59 -11.17 2.13
C LYS A 53 1.50 -10.03 1.11
N LEU A 54 2.55 -9.82 0.31
CA LEU A 54 2.54 -8.84 -0.77
C LEU A 54 1.41 -9.13 -1.78
N ARG A 55 1.22 -10.39 -2.18
CA ARG A 55 0.15 -10.76 -3.11
C ARG A 55 -1.22 -10.35 -2.59
N GLU A 56 -1.50 -10.58 -1.31
CA GLU A 56 -2.74 -10.15 -0.66
C GLU A 56 -2.91 -8.62 -0.70
N ILE A 57 -1.85 -7.87 -0.36
CA ILE A 57 -1.87 -6.40 -0.34
C ILE A 57 -2.12 -5.81 -1.73
N VAL A 58 -1.41 -6.29 -2.75
CA VAL A 58 -1.57 -5.80 -4.14
C VAL A 58 -2.96 -6.13 -4.67
N THR A 59 -3.50 -7.31 -4.33
CA THR A 59 -4.88 -7.68 -4.68
C THR A 59 -5.86 -6.66 -4.09
N LYS A 60 -5.70 -6.29 -2.81
CA LYS A 60 -6.54 -5.28 -2.15
C LYS A 60 -6.40 -3.90 -2.77
N PHE A 61 -5.20 -3.48 -3.16
CA PHE A 61 -4.99 -2.22 -3.88
C PHE A 61 -5.76 -2.19 -5.21
N GLY A 62 -5.77 -3.30 -5.95
CA GLY A 62 -6.59 -3.44 -7.15
C GLY A 62 -8.08 -3.31 -6.87
N GLU A 63 -8.58 -3.97 -5.82
CA GLU A 63 -9.98 -3.86 -5.39
C GLU A 63 -10.38 -2.42 -5.01
N TYR A 64 -9.46 -1.64 -4.43
CA TYR A 64 -9.70 -0.24 -4.06
C TYR A 64 -9.47 0.76 -5.20
N GLY A 65 -9.02 0.33 -6.38
CA GLY A 65 -8.84 1.19 -7.55
C GLY A 65 -7.49 1.90 -7.63
N VAL A 66 -6.48 1.46 -6.89
CA VAL A 66 -5.10 1.93 -7.05
C VAL A 66 -4.59 1.45 -8.42
N LYS A 67 -4.07 2.37 -9.23
CA LYS A 67 -3.67 2.07 -10.62
C LYS A 67 -2.25 1.55 -10.75
N TYR A 68 -1.35 2.02 -9.88
CA TYR A 68 0.07 1.66 -9.93
C TYR A 68 0.59 1.27 -8.55
N VAL A 69 1.42 0.22 -8.53
CA VAL A 69 2.12 -0.21 -7.33
C VAL A 69 3.59 -0.41 -7.65
N THR A 70 4.48 0.34 -6.98
CA THR A 70 5.92 0.14 -7.07
C THR A 70 6.41 -0.64 -5.86
N LEU A 71 7.23 -1.66 -6.09
CA LEU A 71 7.73 -2.55 -5.05
C LEU A 71 9.24 -2.43 -4.96
N TYR A 72 9.74 -2.12 -3.77
CA TYR A 72 11.17 -2.18 -3.51
C TYR A 72 11.58 -3.60 -3.12
N ALA A 73 11.77 -4.44 -4.14
CA ALA A 73 12.05 -5.87 -3.96
C ALA A 73 13.54 -6.15 -3.68
N PHE A 74 14.44 -5.36 -4.27
CA PHE A 74 15.89 -5.51 -4.12
C PHE A 74 16.57 -4.17 -4.44
N SER A 75 17.59 -3.79 -3.66
CA SER A 75 18.37 -2.58 -3.90
C SER A 75 19.77 -2.86 -4.41
N THR A 76 20.44 -1.83 -4.93
CA THR A 76 21.86 -1.88 -5.27
C THR A 76 22.75 -2.15 -4.04
N GLU A 77 22.35 -1.70 -2.86
CA GLU A 77 23.07 -1.90 -1.60
C GLU A 77 22.87 -3.33 -1.05
N ASN A 78 21.82 -4.04 -1.48
CA ASN A 78 21.64 -5.45 -1.11
C ASN A 78 22.78 -6.35 -1.60
N TRP A 79 23.51 -5.96 -2.66
CA TRP A 79 24.69 -6.68 -3.13
C TRP A 79 25.84 -6.70 -2.13
N ALA A 80 25.93 -5.70 -1.25
CA ALA A 80 26.94 -5.63 -0.20
C ALA A 80 26.60 -6.51 1.03
N ARG A 81 25.49 -7.26 1.00
CA ARG A 81 25.15 -8.14 2.13
C ARG A 81 26.14 -9.31 2.19
N PRO A 82 26.70 -9.59 3.38
CA PRO A 82 27.68 -10.65 3.51
C PRO A 82 27.04 -12.02 3.22
N GLN A 83 27.80 -12.89 2.54
CA GLN A 83 27.37 -14.19 1.98
C GLN A 83 27.45 -15.37 2.96
N ASN A 84 27.69 -15.07 4.24
CA ASN A 84 27.93 -16.08 5.27
C ASN A 84 26.83 -17.13 5.38
#